data_AF-A0A7W9EPN0-F1
#
_entry.id   AF-A0A7W9EPN0-F1
#
_cell.length_a   1.000
_cell.length_b   1.000
_cell.length_c   1.000
_cell.angle_alpha   90.00
_cell.angle_beta   90.00
_cell.angle_gamma   90.00
#
_symmetry.space_group_name_H-M   'P 1'
#
loop_
_entity.id
_entity.type
_entity.pdbx_description
1 polymer ?
#
loop_
_entity_poly.entity_id
_entity_poly.type
_entity_poly.pdbx_seq_one_letter_code
_entity_poly.pdbx_strand_id
1 'polypeptide(L)'
;MSTKAEIEAILKNDIAQLEALVGQLGSISLTCFTLKDQGDSGLEVRRLLGKYVEQRCDTEMRLIDLYRGFGDQPAMSKLERSQYRANRADDLLDMTSDAFERINDYVHGRAA
;
A
#
# COMPACT_ATOMS: atom_id res chain seq x y z
N MET A 1 -8.89 -14.96 23.56
CA MET A 1 -7.67 -15.55 22.96
C MET A 1 -7.88 -15.63 21.47
N SER A 2 -6.99 -15.03 20.68
CA SER A 2 -7.01 -15.24 19.25
C SER A 2 -6.72 -16.70 18.94
N THR A 3 -7.52 -17.25 18.03
CA THR A 3 -7.48 -18.68 17.72
C THR A 3 -6.65 -18.91 16.46
N LYS A 4 -6.11 -20.13 16.30
CA LYS A 4 -5.50 -20.58 15.04
C LYS A 4 -6.35 -20.21 13.81
N ALA A 5 -7.67 -20.31 13.92
CA ALA A 5 -8.61 -19.98 12.85
C ALA A 5 -8.61 -18.48 12.48
N GLU A 6 -8.40 -17.58 13.44
CA GLU A 6 -8.31 -16.15 13.19
C GLU A 6 -7.03 -15.79 12.43
N ILE A 7 -5.90 -16.40 12.80
CA ILE A 7 -4.63 -16.24 12.08
C ILE A 7 -4.76 -16.76 10.65
N GLU A 8 -5.35 -17.95 10.48
CA GLU A 8 -5.61 -18.51 9.15
C GLU A 8 -6.53 -17.62 8.30
N ALA A 9 -7.53 -16.98 8.92
CA ALA A 9 -8.42 -16.06 8.22
C ALA A 9 -7.71 -14.78 7.77
N ILE A 10 -6.82 -14.22 8.60
CA ILE A 10 -5.99 -13.06 8.24
C ILE A 10 -5.12 -13.39 7.03
N LEU A 11 -4.40 -14.52 7.07
CA LEU A 11 -3.50 -14.93 5.99
C LEU A 11 -4.25 -15.21 4.68
N LYS A 12 -5.39 -15.90 4.74
CA LYS A 12 -6.21 -16.15 3.54
C LYS A 12 -6.72 -14.85 2.91
N ASN A 13 -7.07 -13.87 3.74
CA ASN A 13 -7.48 -12.55 3.25
C ASN A 13 -6.32 -11.80 2.59
N ASP A 14 -5.13 -11.80 3.20
CA ASP A 14 -3.92 -11.17 2.64
C ASP A 14 -3.56 -11.80 1.28
N ILE A 15 -3.63 -13.13 1.16
CA ILE A 15 -3.43 -13.85 -0.12
C ILE A 15 -4.44 -13.41 -1.17
N ALA A 16 -5.74 -13.40 -0.84
CA ALA A 16 -6.78 -13.01 -1.79
C ALA A 16 -6.64 -11.56 -2.28
N GLN A 17 -6.22 -10.64 -1.39
CA GLN A 17 -5.95 -9.24 -1.74
C GLN A 17 -4.75 -9.11 -2.67
N LEU A 18 -3.67 -9.86 -2.39
CA LEU A 18 -2.49 -9.93 -3.24
C LEU A 18 -2.80 -10.48 -4.63
N GLU A 19 -3.57 -11.57 -4.71
CA GLU A 19 -4.02 -12.16 -5.98
C GLU A 19 -4.84 -11.15 -6.79
N ALA A 20 -5.74 -10.39 -6.14
CA ALA A 20 -6.52 -9.35 -6.80
C ALA A 20 -5.63 -8.20 -7.33
N LEU A 21 -4.57 -7.81 -6.62
CA LEU A 21 -3.60 -6.82 -7.10
C LEU A 21 -2.79 -7.33 -8.27
N VAL A 22 -2.34 -8.58 -8.24
CA VAL A 22 -1.63 -9.22 -9.36
C VAL A 22 -2.54 -9.28 -10.59
N GLY A 23 -3.83 -9.62 -10.42
CA GLY A 23 -4.81 -9.58 -11.50
C GLY A 23 -4.98 -8.18 -12.10
N GLN A 24 -5.02 -7.14 -11.26
CA GLN A 24 -5.06 -5.74 -11.72
C GLN A 24 -3.78 -5.39 -12.50
N LEU A 25 -2.59 -5.78 -12.03
CA LEU A 25 -1.33 -5.56 -12.74
C LEU A 25 -1.35 -6.19 -14.15
N GLY A 26 -1.88 -7.40 -14.28
CA GLY A 26 -2.01 -8.08 -15.58
C GLY A 26 -2.95 -7.39 -16.58
N SER A 27 -3.79 -6.47 -16.11
CA SER A 27 -4.71 -5.67 -16.95
C SER A 27 -4.20 -4.26 -17.27
N ILE A 28 -3.11 -3.82 -16.66
CA ILE A 28 -2.55 -2.49 -16.88
C ILE A 28 -1.67 -2.51 -18.14
N SER A 29 -1.92 -1.57 -19.05
CA SER A 29 -1.05 -1.32 -20.19
C SER A 29 -0.02 -0.26 -19.84
N LEU A 30 1.22 -0.68 -19.57
CA LEU A 30 2.35 0.21 -19.35
C LEU A 30 3.04 0.52 -20.68
N THR A 31 3.25 1.80 -20.96
CA THR A 31 3.93 2.29 -22.17
C THR A 31 5.12 3.16 -21.78
N CYS A 32 6.15 3.18 -22.63
CA CYS A 32 7.38 3.94 -22.34
C CYS A 32 7.97 4.67 -23.55
N PHE A 33 7.17 4.83 -24.62
CA PHE A 33 7.62 5.37 -25.90
C PHE A 33 7.97 6.86 -25.84
N THR A 34 7.27 7.63 -25.00
CA THR A 34 7.57 9.04 -24.72
C THR A 34 7.79 9.26 -23.22
N LEU A 35 8.41 10.38 -22.83
CA LEU A 35 8.52 10.76 -21.42
C LEU A 35 7.14 10.86 -20.78
N LYS A 36 6.16 11.43 -21.49
CA LYS A 36 4.78 11.51 -21.03
C LYS A 36 4.16 10.12 -20.79
N ASP A 37 4.34 9.19 -21.72
CA ASP A 37 3.85 7.81 -21.57
C ASP A 37 4.49 7.11 -20.35
N GLN A 38 5.78 7.36 -20.11
CA GLN A 38 6.48 6.87 -18.92
C GLN A 38 5.92 7.47 -17.64
N GLY A 39 5.61 8.77 -17.65
CA GLY A 39 4.96 9.48 -16.54
C GLY A 39 3.57 8.91 -16.23
N ASP A 40 2.72 8.78 -17.25
CA ASP A 40 1.37 8.22 -17.12
C ASP A 40 1.40 6.77 -16.59
N SER A 41 2.31 5.95 -17.13
CA SER A 41 2.54 4.58 -16.64
C SER A 41 3.07 4.56 -15.20
N GLY A 42 3.96 5.49 -14.84
CA GLY A 42 4.48 5.66 -13.49
C GLY A 42 3.39 6.02 -12.47
N LEU A 43 2.45 6.90 -12.84
CA LEU A 43 1.29 7.23 -12.00
C LEU A 43 0.39 6.00 -11.77
N GLU A 44 0.18 5.19 -12.80
CA GLU A 44 -0.65 3.99 -12.68
C GLU A 44 0.02 2.90 -11.83
N VAL A 45 1.33 2.70 -11.98
CA VAL A 45 2.12 1.83 -11.09
C VAL A 45 2.07 2.35 -9.66
N ARG A 46 2.25 3.66 -9.43
CA ARG A 46 2.14 4.28 -8.11
C ARG A 46 0.78 4.03 -7.49
N ARG A 47 -0.30 4.19 -8.26
CA ARG A 47 -1.67 3.94 -7.80
C ARG A 47 -1.85 2.49 -7.33
N LEU A 48 -1.36 1.52 -8.11
CA LEU A 48 -1.45 0.10 -7.78
C LEU A 48 -0.62 -0.24 -6.52
N LEU A 49 0.63 0.23 -6.47
CA LEU A 49 1.51 -0.01 -5.32
C LEU A 49 1.03 0.72 -4.06
N GLY A 50 0.39 1.88 -4.20
CA GLY A 50 -0.27 2.58 -3.09
C GLY A 50 -1.36 1.72 -2.44
N LYS A 51 -2.21 1.07 -3.24
CA LYS A 51 -3.21 0.12 -2.72
C LYS A 51 -2.57 -1.04 -1.97
N TYR A 52 -1.44 -1.57 -2.47
CA TYR A 52 -0.69 -2.61 -1.78
C TYR A 52 -0.20 -2.14 -0.40
N VAL A 53 0.36 -0.93 -0.32
CA VAL A 53 0.82 -0.37 0.96
C VAL A 53 -0.33 -0.18 1.94
N GLU A 54 -1.48 0.33 1.48
CA GLU A 54 -2.67 0.50 2.32
C GLU A 54 -3.16 -0.85 2.89
N GLN A 55 -3.27 -1.87 2.03
CA GLN A 55 -3.66 -3.23 2.43
C GLN A 55 -2.69 -3.83 3.43
N ARG A 56 -1.38 -3.69 3.18
CA ARG A 56 -0.34 -4.15 4.11
C ARG A 56 -0.40 -3.45 5.46
N CYS A 57 -0.65 -2.15 5.48
CA CYS A 57 -0.82 -1.38 6.70
C CYS A 57 -2.01 -1.90 7.54
N ASP A 58 -3.13 -2.23 6.89
CA ASP A 58 -4.28 -2.84 7.56
C ASP A 58 -3.96 -4.23 8.13
N THR A 59 -3.21 -5.07 7.39
CA THR A 59 -2.73 -6.37 7.88
C THR A 59 -1.76 -6.21 9.05
N GLU A 60 -0.82 -5.26 8.98
CA GLU A 60 0.13 -4.94 10.07
C GLU A 60 -0.62 -4.57 11.36
N MET A 61 -1.62 -3.70 11.29
CA MET A 61 -2.44 -3.34 12.46
C MET A 61 -3.19 -4.53 13.06
N ARG A 62 -3.72 -5.45 12.22
CA ARG A 62 -4.38 -6.67 12.71
C ARG A 62 -3.38 -7.61 13.41
N LEU A 63 -2.15 -7.70 12.93
CA LEU A 63 -1.09 -8.46 13.60
C LEU A 63 -0.70 -7.83 14.94
N ILE A 64 -0.68 -6.50 15.04
CA ILE A 64 -0.44 -5.80 16.31
C ILE A 64 -1.57 -6.13 17.30
N ASP A 65 -2.83 -6.05 16.89
CA ASP A 65 -3.97 -6.41 17.73
C ASP A 65 -3.88 -7.86 18.24
N LEU A 66 -3.47 -8.77 17.36
CA LEU A 66 -3.22 -10.17 17.68
C LEU A 66 -2.17 -10.32 18.78
N TYR A 67 -1.01 -9.68 18.63
CA TYR A 67 0.05 -9.74 19.63
C TYR A 67 -0.35 -9.11 20.96
N ARG A 68 -1.06 -7.98 20.92
CA ARG A 68 -1.64 -7.35 22.12
C ARG A 68 -2.58 -8.31 22.85
N GLY A 69 -3.41 -9.04 22.11
CA GLY A 69 -4.31 -10.06 22.68
C GLY A 69 -3.59 -11.21 23.40
N PHE A 70 -2.39 -11.59 22.99
CA PHE A 70 -1.56 -12.57 23.74
C PHE A 70 -0.93 -11.97 25.00
N GLY A 71 -0.73 -10.65 25.02
CA GLY A 71 -0.18 -9.91 26.16
C GLY A 71 -1.24 -9.29 27.09
N ASP A 72 -2.51 -9.69 26.97
CA ASP A 72 -3.65 -9.12 27.71
C ASP A 72 -3.79 -7.59 27.57
N GLN A 73 -3.39 -7.07 26.41
CA GLN A 73 -3.51 -5.66 26.05
C GLN A 73 -4.72 -5.45 25.12
N PRO A 74 -5.42 -4.31 25.24
CA PRO A 74 -6.52 -3.99 24.34
C PRO A 74 -6.02 -3.76 22.91
N ALA A 75 -6.87 -4.06 21.93
CA ALA A 75 -6.64 -3.74 20.53
C ALA A 75 -6.37 -2.23 20.32
N MET A 76 -5.72 -1.88 19.21
CA MET A 76 -5.46 -0.50 18.83
C MET A 76 -6.76 0.30 18.74
N SER A 77 -6.77 1.43 19.45
CA SER A 77 -7.81 2.46 19.38
C SER A 77 -7.90 3.09 17.99
N LYS A 78 -9.01 3.79 17.72
CA LYS A 78 -9.18 4.53 16.45
C LYS A 78 -8.08 5.56 16.24
N LEU A 79 -7.63 6.23 17.30
CA LEU A 79 -6.55 7.21 17.24
C LEU A 79 -5.21 6.57 16.88
N GLU A 80 -4.84 5.48 17.57
CA GLU A 80 -3.58 4.74 17.29
C GLU A 80 -3.55 4.25 15.85
N ARG A 81 -4.68 3.73 15.33
CA ARG A 81 -4.77 3.30 13.93
C ARG A 81 -4.60 4.47 12.95
N SER A 82 -5.19 5.62 13.26
CA SER A 82 -5.03 6.82 12.42
C SER A 82 -3.59 7.31 12.40
N GLN A 83 -2.94 7.34 13.56
CA GLN A 83 -1.54 7.74 13.70
C GLN A 83 -0.60 6.75 12.98
N TYR A 84 -0.86 5.45 13.12
CA TYR A 84 -0.08 4.43 12.44
C TYR A 84 -0.16 4.59 10.91
N ARG A 85 -1.37 4.79 10.36
CA ARG A 85 -1.54 5.05 8.93
C ARG A 85 -0.82 6.32 8.47
N ALA A 86 -0.92 7.40 9.24
CA ALA A 86 -0.24 8.65 8.92
C ALA A 86 1.28 8.46 8.88
N ASN A 87 1.86 7.85 9.92
CA ASN A 87 3.30 7.60 9.98
C ASN A 87 3.79 6.73 8.80
N ARG A 88 3.04 5.68 8.43
CA ARG A 88 3.40 4.83 7.28
C ARG A 88 3.27 5.57 5.95
N ALA A 89 2.31 6.49 5.82
CA ALA A 89 2.17 7.35 4.65
C ALA A 89 3.33 8.35 4.56
N ASP A 90 3.71 8.97 5.68
CA ASP A 90 4.83 9.91 5.77
C ASP A 90 6.16 9.22 5.42
N ASP A 91 6.44 8.04 6.00
CA ASP A 91 7.62 7.23 5.65
C ASP A 91 7.70 6.95 4.14
N LEU A 92 6.57 6.61 3.52
CA LEU A 92 6.51 6.33 2.09
C LEU A 92 6.70 7.60 1.25
N LEU A 93 6.09 8.71 1.65
CA LEU A 93 6.22 9.99 0.97
C LEU A 93 7.67 10.47 0.99
N ASP A 94 8.34 10.39 2.13
CA ASP A 94 9.74 10.77 2.29
C ASP A 94 10.66 9.93 1.40
N MET A 95 10.38 8.62 1.27
CA MET A 95 11.19 7.73 0.43
C MET A 95 10.89 7.83 -1.07
N THR A 96 9.75 8.42 -1.46
CA THR A 96 9.27 8.42 -2.87
C THR A 96 9.06 9.81 -3.46
N SER A 97 9.35 10.88 -2.71
CA SER A 97 9.15 12.28 -3.12
C SER A 97 9.84 12.61 -4.46
N ASP A 98 11.15 12.38 -4.56
CA ASP A 98 11.94 12.67 -5.76
C ASP A 98 11.42 11.91 -7.00
N ALA A 99 11.03 10.65 -6.81
CA ALA A 99 10.48 9.83 -7.89
C ALA A 99 9.11 10.39 -8.35
N PHE A 100 8.29 10.84 -7.39
CA PHE A 100 7.00 11.43 -7.68
C PHE A 100 7.11 12.78 -8.39
N GLU A 101 8.05 13.63 -7.99
CA GLU A 101 8.31 14.90 -8.67
C GLU A 101 8.70 14.68 -10.13
N ARG A 102 9.63 13.76 -10.41
CA ARG A 102 10.04 13.42 -11.78
C ARG A 102 8.90 12.85 -12.63
N ILE A 103 8.06 11.99 -12.05
CA ILE A 103 6.87 11.47 -12.73
C ILE A 103 5.93 12.62 -13.11
N ASN A 104 5.66 13.54 -12.17
CA ASN A 104 4.80 14.68 -12.44
C ASN A 104 5.41 15.64 -13.48
N ASP A 105 6.72 15.84 -13.49
CA ASP A 105 7.39 16.62 -14.53
C ASP A 105 7.18 15.99 -15.90
N TYR A 106 7.27 14.67 -16.03
CA TYR A 106 7.03 13.99 -17.30
C TYR A 106 5.59 14.13 -17.80
N VAL A 107 4.61 14.23 -16.90
CA VAL A 107 3.19 14.38 -17.22
C VAL A 107 2.78 15.85 -17.45
N HIS A 108 3.33 16.78 -16.66
CA HIS A 108 2.86 18.16 -16.54
C HIS A 108 3.92 19.23 -16.87
N GLY A 109 5.20 18.91 -16.75
CA GLY A 109 6.32 19.84 -16.88
C GLY A 109 7.09 19.67 -18.18
N ARG A 110 6.74 20.45 -19.22
CA ARG A 110 7.56 20.71 -20.43
C ARG A 110 8.47 19.54 -20.91
N ALA A 111 7.94 18.33 -21.02
CA ALA A 111 8.53 17.31 -21.88
C ALA A 111 8.10 17.62 -23.33
N ALA A 112 8.61 18.73 -23.86
CA ALA A 112 8.49 19.17 -25.24
C ALA A 112 9.85 19.69 -25.72
#